data_AF-A0AAV1KPC4-F1
#
_entry.id   AF-A0AAV1KPC4-F1
#
_cell.length_a   1.000
_cell.length_b   1.000
_cell.length_c   1.000
_cell.angle_alpha   90.00
_cell.angle_beta   90.00
_cell.angle_gamma   90.00
#
_symmetry.space_group_name_H-M   'P 1'
#
loop_
_entity.id
_entity.type
_entity.pdbx_description
1 polymer ?
#
loop_
_entity_poly.entity_id
_entity_poly.type
_entity_poly.pdbx_seq_one_letter_code
_entity_poly.pdbx_strand_id
1 'polypeptide(L)'
;MLEWLTRNNVETSLSMRKAELFDVIKLHAPQEKTFKMDQLIRSHGHEVLRLPPYMCDLNPIELAWAKIKRVVREYNVNSDLTLTRLKEVTEMAINQVTEIDWCGFDDHVIILEETDKKTDYWKIRSTNS
;
A
#
# COMPACT_ATOMS: atom_id res chain seq x y z
N MET A 1 -10.08 6.79 -26.63
CA MET A 1 -9.70 8.21 -26.48
C MET A 1 -10.91 9.11 -26.71
N LEU A 2 -11.49 9.12 -27.92
CA LEU A 2 -12.73 9.87 -28.21
C LEU A 2 -13.88 9.55 -27.24
N GLU A 3 -14.14 8.26 -26.96
CA GLU A 3 -15.18 7.85 -25.99
C GLU A 3 -15.00 8.44 -24.59
N TRP A 4 -13.75 8.59 -24.12
CA TRP A 4 -13.48 9.18 -22.82
C TRP A 4 -13.72 10.69 -22.87
N LEU A 5 -13.30 11.37 -23.94
CA LEU A 5 -13.49 12.81 -24.14
C LEU A 5 -14.98 13.17 -24.22
N THR A 6 -15.76 12.41 -24.99
CA THR A 6 -17.23 12.59 -25.07
C THR A 6 -17.89 12.38 -23.72
N ARG A 7 -17.49 11.35 -22.96
CA ARG A 7 -18.06 11.06 -21.63
C ARG A 7 -17.75 12.13 -20.59
N ASN A 8 -16.62 12.82 -20.73
CA ASN A 8 -16.21 13.93 -19.86
C ASN A 8 -16.60 15.31 -20.43
N ASN A 9 -17.45 15.34 -21.47
CA ASN A 9 -17.95 16.56 -22.09
C ASN A 9 -16.83 17.51 -22.57
N VAL A 10 -15.73 16.96 -23.08
CA VAL A 10 -14.60 17.71 -23.64
C VAL A 10 -14.80 17.83 -25.15
N GLU A 11 -14.89 19.07 -25.67
CA GLU A 11 -15.00 19.32 -27.10
C GLU A 11 -13.75 18.82 -27.83
N THR A 12 -13.96 18.03 -28.87
CA THR A 12 -12.86 17.49 -29.71
C THR A 12 -13.25 17.55 -31.17
N SER A 13 -12.25 17.85 -32.02
CA SER A 13 -12.44 17.82 -33.47
C SER A 13 -12.14 16.43 -34.02
N LEU A 14 -12.96 15.96 -34.97
CA LEU A 14 -12.73 14.72 -35.72
C LEU A 14 -11.44 14.74 -36.56
N SER A 15 -10.85 15.93 -36.77
CA SER A 15 -9.59 16.10 -37.49
C SER A 15 -8.33 15.87 -36.62
N MET A 16 -8.49 15.75 -35.29
CA MET A 16 -7.34 15.61 -34.38
C MET A 16 -6.69 14.22 -34.49
N ARG A 17 -5.36 14.21 -34.53
CA ARG A 17 -4.55 12.99 -34.50
C ARG A 17 -4.54 12.38 -33.10
N LYS A 18 -4.16 11.11 -33.00
CA LYS A 18 -4.06 10.38 -31.72
C LYS A 18 -3.22 11.10 -30.67
N ALA A 19 -2.12 11.76 -31.06
CA ALA A 19 -1.25 12.49 -30.14
C ALA A 19 -1.96 13.74 -29.57
N GLU A 20 -2.61 14.53 -30.42
CA GLU A 20 -3.37 15.71 -30.02
C GLU A 20 -4.54 15.34 -29.10
N LEU A 21 -5.25 14.25 -29.41
CA LEU A 21 -6.29 13.70 -28.53
C LEU A 21 -5.74 13.26 -27.18
N PHE A 22 -4.53 12.72 -27.13
CA PHE A 22 -3.89 12.30 -25.89
C PHE A 22 -3.46 13.48 -25.02
N ASP A 23 -2.96 14.56 -25.63
CA ASP A 23 -2.61 15.79 -24.92
C ASP A 23 -3.85 16.47 -24.32
N VAL A 24 -4.95 16.50 -25.07
CA VAL A 24 -6.24 16.98 -24.55
C VAL A 24 -6.73 16.10 -23.39
N ILE A 25 -6.61 14.78 -23.49
CA ILE A 25 -6.93 13.88 -22.36
C ILE A 25 -6.05 14.18 -21.16
N LYS A 26 -4.73 14.34 -21.32
CA LYS A 26 -3.84 14.67 -20.20
C LYS A 26 -4.21 15.99 -19.50
N LEU A 27 -4.65 16.98 -20.28
CA LEU A 27 -5.04 18.29 -19.75
C LEU A 27 -6.34 18.21 -18.93
N HIS A 28 -7.31 17.40 -19.36
CA HIS A 28 -8.64 17.31 -18.74
C HIS A 28 -8.79 16.12 -17.79
N ALA A 29 -7.86 15.17 -17.80
CA ALA A 29 -7.87 14.05 -16.88
C ALA A 29 -7.72 14.57 -15.44
N PRO A 30 -8.44 13.96 -14.48
CA PRO A 30 -8.21 14.22 -13.07
C PRO A 30 -6.71 14.06 -12.76
N GLN A 31 -6.12 15.11 -12.19
CA GLN A 31 -4.72 15.10 -11.76
C GLN A 31 -4.49 14.03 -10.69
N GLU A 32 -5.53 13.78 -9.88
CA GLU A 32 -5.54 12.71 -8.89
C GLU A 32 -6.18 11.44 -9.45
N LYS A 33 -5.47 10.32 -9.29
CA LYS A 33 -6.01 9.00 -9.61
C LYS A 33 -7.12 8.68 -8.61
N THR A 34 -8.34 8.53 -9.10
CA THR A 34 -9.46 8.03 -8.30
C THR A 34 -9.55 6.52 -8.41
N PHE A 35 -9.33 5.83 -7.29
CA PHE A 35 -9.46 4.37 -7.24
C PHE A 35 -10.84 3.99 -6.70
N LYS A 36 -11.49 2.99 -7.31
CA LYS A 36 -12.79 2.49 -6.87
C LYS A 36 -12.78 2.03 -5.42
N MET A 37 -11.67 1.41 -4.98
CA MET A 37 -11.49 0.99 -3.60
C MET A 37 -11.43 2.17 -2.63
N ASP A 38 -10.77 3.27 -3.00
CA ASP A 38 -10.70 4.47 -2.15
C ASP A 38 -12.07 5.10 -1.95
N GLN A 39 -12.91 5.08 -3.00
CA GLN A 39 -14.30 5.56 -2.90
C GLN A 39 -15.12 4.68 -1.96
N LEU A 40 -14.95 3.35 -2.03
CA LEU A 40 -15.62 2.41 -1.13
C LEU A 40 -15.16 2.58 0.32
N ILE A 41 -13.86 2.71 0.55
CA ILE A 41 -13.29 2.92 1.89
C ILE A 41 -13.80 4.25 2.47
N ARG A 42 -13.81 5.31 1.64
CA ARG A 42 -14.36 6.62 2.01
C ARG A 42 -15.85 6.60 2.29
N SER A 43 -16.65 5.82 1.55
CA SER A 43 -18.09 5.71 1.81
C SER A 43 -18.41 5.07 3.17
N HIS A 44 -17.45 4.36 3.77
CA HIS A 44 -17.54 3.80 5.12
C HIS A 44 -16.87 4.69 6.18
N GLY A 45 -16.49 5.94 5.84
CA GLY A 45 -15.90 6.89 6.79
C GLY A 45 -14.41 6.73 7.04
N HIS A 46 -13.70 5.97 6.21
CA HIS A 46 -12.26 5.75 6.34
C HIS A 46 -11.45 6.54 5.31
N GLU A 47 -10.23 6.90 5.66
CA GLU A 47 -9.25 7.51 4.76
C GLU A 47 -8.16 6.51 4.39
N VAL A 48 -7.71 6.54 3.13
CA VAL A 48 -6.65 5.66 2.63
C VAL A 48 -5.30 6.34 2.80
N LEU A 49 -4.45 5.75 3.63
CA LEU A 49 -3.03 6.10 3.71
C LEU A 49 -2.24 5.23 2.72
N ARG A 50 -1.40 5.85 1.87
CA ARG A 50 -0.55 5.13 0.91
C ARG A 50 0.91 5.28 1.29
N LEU A 51 1.62 4.16 1.23
CA LEU A 51 3.06 4.16 1.38
C LEU A 51 3.74 4.56 0.06
N PRO A 52 4.86 5.28 0.12
CA PRO A 52 5.70 5.46 -1.05
C PRO A 52 6.20 4.11 -1.59
N PRO A 53 6.49 4.02 -2.90
CA PRO A 53 7.08 2.82 -3.49
C PRO A 53 8.34 2.37 -2.76
N TYR A 54 8.51 1.06 -2.57
CA TYR A 54 9.67 0.43 -1.92
C TYR A 54 9.94 0.82 -0.46
N MET A 55 8.94 1.41 0.22
CA MET A 55 9.05 1.79 1.64
C MET A 55 8.17 0.89 2.52
N CYS A 56 8.35 -0.43 2.40
CA CYS A 56 7.63 -1.38 3.23
C CYS A 56 8.02 -1.29 4.72
N ASP A 57 9.19 -0.73 5.02
CA ASP A 57 9.67 -0.47 6.39
C ASP A 57 8.74 0.50 7.16
N LEU A 58 7.97 1.32 6.43
CA LEU A 58 6.96 2.23 6.99
C LEU A 58 5.59 1.55 7.18
N ASN A 59 5.48 0.24 6.96
CA ASN A 59 4.23 -0.49 7.13
C ASN A 59 4.26 -1.31 8.44
N PRO A 60 3.48 -0.94 9.48
CA PRO A 60 3.55 -1.61 10.77
C PRO A 60 3.16 -3.10 10.69
N ILE A 61 2.38 -3.51 9.68
CA ILE A 61 2.04 -4.93 9.48
C ILE A 61 3.26 -5.81 9.16
N GLU A 62 4.35 -5.25 8.63
CA GLU A 62 5.58 -6.00 8.38
C GLU A 62 6.23 -6.45 9.70
N LEU A 63 6.14 -5.63 10.75
CA LEU A 63 6.60 -5.97 12.11
C LEU A 63 5.70 -7.05 12.73
N ALA A 64 4.38 -6.95 12.53
CA ALA A 64 3.44 -7.99 12.93
C ALA A 64 3.77 -9.33 12.25
N TRP A 65 4.03 -9.32 10.94
CA TRP A 65 4.46 -10.51 10.20
C TRP A 65 5.82 -11.03 10.63
N ALA A 66 6.76 -10.16 11.00
CA ALA A 66 8.04 -10.58 11.58
C ALA A 66 7.83 -11.36 12.88
N LYS A 67 6.98 -10.86 13.79
CA LYS A 67 6.59 -11.57 15.02
C LYS A 67 5.90 -12.91 14.71
N ILE A 68 4.90 -12.91 13.83
CA ILE A 68 4.16 -14.13 13.45
C ILE A 68 5.10 -15.18 12.88
N LYS A 69 5.97 -14.81 11.93
CA LYS A 69 6.95 -15.74 11.32
C LYS A 69 7.91 -16.31 12.36
N ARG A 70 8.30 -15.53 13.37
CA ARG A 70 9.13 -16.01 14.47
C ARG A 70 8.42 -17.10 15.26
N VAL A 71 7.17 -16.87 15.67
CA VAL A 71 6.35 -17.86 16.38
C VAL A 71 6.14 -19.10 15.50
N VAL A 72 5.79 -18.94 14.22
CA VAL A 72 5.63 -20.10 13.33
C VAL A 72 6.92 -20.93 13.25
N ARG A 73 8.09 -20.29 13.16
CA ARG A 73 9.38 -20.99 13.16
C ARG A 73 9.64 -21.75 14.47
N GLU A 74 9.26 -21.21 15.61
CA GLU A 74 9.46 -21.83 16.93
C GLU A 74 8.54 -23.03 17.17
N TYR A 75 7.31 -23.02 16.64
CA TYR A 75 6.30 -24.03 16.92
C TYR A 75 6.07 -25.03 15.77
N ASN A 76 6.62 -24.74 14.59
CA ASN A 76 6.65 -25.65 13.44
C ASN A 76 7.98 -26.41 13.34
N VAL A 77 8.47 -26.90 14.48
CA VAL A 77 9.76 -27.62 14.61
C VAL A 77 9.66 -29.13 14.41
N ASN A 78 8.44 -29.67 14.36
CA ASN A 78 8.22 -31.10 14.14
C ASN A 78 8.31 -31.41 12.63
N SER A 79 8.65 -32.66 12.28
CA SER A 79 8.72 -33.15 10.89
C SER A 79 7.38 -33.14 10.14
N ASP A 80 6.30 -32.71 10.79
CA ASP A 80 4.97 -32.54 10.23
C ASP A 80 4.89 -31.23 9.44
N LEU A 81 5.23 -31.33 8.16
CA LEU A 81 5.18 -30.23 7.19
C LEU A 81 3.80 -30.12 6.50
N THR A 82 2.73 -30.59 7.14
CA THR A 82 1.39 -30.51 6.55
C THR A 82 0.85 -29.08 6.55
N LEU A 83 0.01 -28.77 5.56
CA LEU A 83 -0.70 -27.50 5.50
C LEU A 83 -1.65 -27.30 6.68
N THR A 84 -2.24 -28.39 7.18
CA THR A 84 -3.09 -28.36 8.38
C THR A 84 -2.31 -27.84 9.57
N ARG A 85 -1.14 -28.44 9.84
CA ARG A 85 -0.28 -28.01 10.95
C ARG A 85 0.19 -26.56 10.78
N LEU A 86 0.62 -26.20 9.57
CA LEU A 86 1.03 -24.82 9.27
C LEU A 86 -0.10 -23.82 9.53
N LYS A 87 -1.33 -24.14 9.12
CA LYS A 87 -2.51 -23.30 9.35
C LYS A 87 -2.79 -23.11 10.83
N GLU A 88 -2.82 -24.20 11.61
CA GLU A 88 -3.05 -24.16 13.06
C GLU A 88 -2.01 -23.29 13.78
N VAL A 89 -0.72 -23.49 13.47
CA VAL A 89 0.36 -22.72 14.08
C VAL A 89 0.32 -21.25 13.65
N THR A 90 -0.09 -20.96 12.41
CA THR A 90 -0.25 -19.59 11.93
C THR A 90 -1.41 -18.88 12.63
N GLU A 91 -2.55 -19.53 12.80
CA GLU A 91 -3.69 -18.97 13.55
C GLU A 91 -3.33 -18.70 15.02
N MET A 92 -2.62 -19.65 15.66
CA MET A 92 -2.08 -19.45 17.00
C MET A 92 -1.12 -18.24 17.05
N ALA A 93 -0.21 -18.10 16.08
CA ALA A 93 0.74 -17.01 16.04
C ALA A 93 0.07 -15.64 15.82
N ILE A 94 -0.98 -15.57 14.99
CA ILE A 94 -1.80 -14.37 14.80
C ILE A 94 -2.46 -13.97 16.12
N ASN A 95 -3.04 -14.93 16.86
CA ASN A 95 -3.69 -14.68 18.16
C ASN A 95 -2.72 -14.25 19.27
N GLN A 96 -1.40 -14.42 19.09
CA GLN A 96 -0.39 -13.93 20.02
C GLN A 96 0.06 -12.49 19.72
N VAL A 97 -0.40 -11.88 18.63
CA VAL A 97 -0.19 -10.46 18.38
C VAL A 97 -1.22 -9.68 19.19
N THR A 98 -0.75 -8.96 20.20
CA THR A 98 -1.59 -8.22 21.15
C THR A 98 -1.73 -6.76 20.75
N GLU A 99 -2.66 -6.06 21.40
CA GLU A 99 -2.80 -4.60 21.27
C GLU A 99 -1.50 -3.85 21.66
N ILE A 100 -0.78 -4.33 22.67
CA ILE A 100 0.50 -3.75 23.10
C ILE A 100 1.56 -3.90 22.01
N ASP A 101 1.58 -5.04 21.32
CA ASP A 101 2.49 -5.23 20.18
C ASP A 101 2.18 -4.25 19.06
N TRP A 102 0.89 -4.06 18.73
CA TRP A 102 0.45 -3.11 17.72
C TRP A 102 0.86 -1.67 18.05
N CYS A 103 0.67 -1.23 19.29
CA CYS A 103 1.18 0.08 19.72
C CYS A 103 2.70 0.20 19.49
N GLY A 104 3.46 -0.84 19.84
CA GLY A 104 4.90 -0.86 19.60
C GLY A 104 5.29 -0.85 18.12
N PHE A 105 4.50 -1.50 17.25
CA PHE A 105 4.72 -1.47 15.81
C PHE A 105 4.47 -0.09 15.21
N ASP A 106 3.38 0.56 15.63
CA ASP A 106 3.05 1.91 15.22
C ASP A 106 4.11 2.91 15.71
N ASP A 107 4.51 2.84 16.97
CA ASP A 107 5.57 3.67 17.55
C ASP A 107 6.89 3.52 16.79
N HIS A 108 7.26 2.30 16.41
CA HIS A 108 8.46 2.04 15.62
C HIS A 108 8.41 2.74 14.26
N VAL A 109 7.29 2.61 13.54
CA VAL A 109 7.10 3.23 12.22
C VAL A 109 7.09 4.75 12.33
N ILE A 110 6.47 5.32 13.36
CA ILE A 110 6.48 6.77 13.62
C ILE A 110 7.90 7.27 13.85
N ILE A 111 8.69 6.57 14.68
CA ILE A 111 10.09 6.94 14.94
C ILE A 111 10.94 6.83 13.67
N LEU A 112 10.74 5.77 12.89
CA LEU A 112 11.44 5.58 11.62
C LEU A 112 11.10 6.73 10.65
N GLU A 113 9.82 7.07 10.53
CA GLU A 113 9.36 8.16 9.67
C GLU A 113 10.04 9.48 10.08
N GLU A 114 10.01 9.84 11.36
CA GLU A 114 10.65 11.06 11.88
C GLU A 114 12.17 11.09 11.69
N THR A 115 12.82 9.92 11.74
CA THR A 115 14.27 9.79 11.53
C THR A 115 14.62 10.04 10.07
N ASP A 116 13.87 9.43 9.15
CA ASP A 116 14.04 9.65 7.72
C ASP A 116 13.76 11.13 7.37
N LYS A 117 12.83 11.82 8.06
CA LYS A 117 12.50 13.26 7.84
C LYS A 117 13.74 14.11 8.10
N LYS A 118 14.43 13.85 9.21
CA LYS A 118 15.61 14.59 9.65
C LYS A 118 16.84 14.34 8.78
N THR A 119 16.96 13.15 8.21
CA THR A 119 18.14 12.72 7.45
C THR A 119 17.99 12.95 5.95
N ASP A 120 16.86 13.50 5.49
CA ASP A 120 16.53 13.67 4.07
C ASP A 120 16.60 12.34 3.28
N TYR A 121 16.49 11.20 3.98
CA TYR A 121 16.78 9.86 3.46
C TYR A 121 15.88 9.47 2.28
N TRP A 122 14.65 9.97 2.26
CA TRP A 122 13.68 9.80 1.17
C TRP A 122 14.21 10.26 -0.17
N LYS A 123 14.94 11.39 -0.20
CA LYS A 123 15.46 11.97 -1.43
C LYS A 123 16.50 11.06 -2.08
N ILE A 124 17.23 10.30 -1.25
CA ILE A 124 18.31 9.40 -1.68
C ILE A 124 17.74 8.08 -2.23
N ARG A 125 16.67 7.54 -1.60
CA ARG A 125 16.01 6.31 -2.07
C ARG A 125 15.21 6.51 -3.36
N SER A 126 14.53 7.66 -3.51
CA SER A 126 13.70 7.95 -4.69
C SER A 126 14.51 8.16 -5.98
N THR A 127 15.78 8.55 -5.88
CA THR A 127 16.65 8.78 -7.05
C THR A 127 17.32 7.51 -7.59
N ASN A 128 17.29 6.41 -6.83
CA ASN A 128 17.97 5.16 -7.16
C ASN A 128 16.99 4.05 -7.64
N SER A 129 15.73 4.41 -7.96
CA SER A 129 14.67 3.49 -8.40
C SER A 129 14.21 3.78 -9.84
#